data_AF-A0AAJ2MJ93-F1
#
_entry.id   AF-A0AAJ2MJ93-F1
#
_cell.length_a   1.000
_cell.length_b   1.000
_cell.length_c   1.000
_cell.angle_alpha   90.00
_cell.angle_beta   90.00
_cell.angle_gamma   90.00
#
_symmetry.space_group_name_H-M   'P 1'
#
loop_
_entity.id
_entity.type
_entity.pdbx_description
1 polymer ?
#
loop_
_entity_poly.entity_id
_entity_poly.type
_entity_poly.pdbx_seq_one_letter_code
_entity_poly.pdbx_strand_id
1 'polypeptide(L)'
;MAYNKKEAQGKIQKLGELMTAKKYDEAWTSAGDLNAYLKANKDVMTGSDYEAINGVLKNYYNINNQLEAVGKRAYGMGQKALNTQL
;
A
#
# COMPACT_ATOMS: atom_id res chain seq x y z
N MET A 1 -20.46 14.91 12.12
CA MET A 1 -20.02 13.68 12.82
C MET A 1 -18.51 13.71 12.87
N ALA A 2 -17.87 13.32 13.98
CA ALA A 2 -16.41 13.15 14.02
C ALA A 2 -16.04 11.75 13.50
N TYR A 3 -14.94 11.62 12.77
CA TYR A 3 -14.47 10.33 12.28
C TYR A 3 -13.91 9.44 13.41
N ASN A 4 -13.87 8.12 13.19
CA ASN A 4 -13.32 7.19 14.18
C ASN A 4 -11.78 7.14 14.10
N LYS A 5 -11.12 7.91 14.97
CA LYS A 5 -9.64 7.98 15.00
C LYS A 5 -8.98 6.64 15.34
N LYS A 6 -9.60 5.82 16.20
CA LYS A 6 -9.07 4.50 16.57
C LYS A 6 -9.12 3.53 15.39
N GLU A 7 -10.18 3.57 14.59
CA GLU A 7 -10.28 2.77 13.37
C GLU A 7 -9.23 3.18 12.33
N ALA A 8 -9.05 4.50 12.12
CA ALA A 8 -8.01 5.02 11.24
C ALA A 8 -6.61 4.54 11.66
N GLN A 9 -6.32 4.62 12.96
CA GLN A 9 -5.07 4.15 13.55
C GLN A 9 -4.86 2.64 13.37
N GLY A 10 -5.91 1.83 13.56
CA GLY A 10 -5.83 0.39 13.36
C GLY A 10 -5.55 0.01 11.91
N LYS A 11 -6.21 0.68 10.95
CA LYS A 11 -6.00 0.43 9.51
C LYS A 11 -4.59 0.81 9.05
N ILE A 12 -4.04 1.94 9.52
CA ILE A 12 -2.66 2.34 9.17
C ILE A 12 -1.61 1.43 9.83
N GLN A 13 -1.83 0.98 11.07
CA GLN A 13 -0.95 0.01 11.74
C GLN A 13 -0.96 -1.34 11.01
N LYS A 14 -2.14 -1.83 10.63
CA LYS A 14 -2.27 -3.08 9.87
C LYS A 14 -1.50 -3.05 8.55
N LEU A 15 -1.58 -1.94 7.81
CA LEU A 15 -0.77 -1.75 6.61
C LEU A 15 0.73 -1.84 6.94
N GLY A 16 1.18 -1.14 7.99
CA GLY A 16 2.57 -1.20 8.45
C GLY A 16 3.04 -2.61 8.82
N GLU A 17 2.24 -3.38 9.55
CA GLU A 17 2.53 -4.77 9.91
C GLU A 17 2.71 -5.68 8.68
N LEU A 18 1.83 -5.53 7.68
CA LEU A 18 1.90 -6.33 6.45
C LEU A 18 3.15 -5.97 5.63
N MET A 19 3.49 -4.68 5.59
CA MET A 19 4.71 -4.20 4.92
C MET A 19 5.97 -4.75 5.59
N THR A 20 6.07 -4.69 6.92
CA THR A 20 7.25 -5.20 7.65
C THR A 20 7.36 -6.72 7.59
N ALA A 21 6.23 -7.43 7.51
CA ALA A 21 6.18 -8.88 7.28
C ALA A 21 6.42 -9.29 5.82
N LYS A 22 6.66 -8.34 4.90
CA LYS A 22 6.83 -8.56 3.45
C LYS A 22 5.63 -9.25 2.78
N LYS A 23 4.43 -9.07 3.34
CA LYS A 23 3.17 -9.60 2.81
C LYS A 23 2.53 -8.59 1.84
N TYR A 24 3.17 -8.37 0.70
CA TYR A 24 2.84 -7.24 -0.18
C TYR A 24 1.45 -7.33 -0.84
N ASP A 25 0.98 -8.52 -1.17
CA ASP A 25 -0.37 -8.72 -1.74
C ASP A 25 -1.47 -8.40 -0.71
N GLU A 26 -1.28 -8.84 0.54
CA GLU A 26 -2.18 -8.48 1.65
C GLU A 26 -2.11 -6.97 1.94
N ALA A 27 -0.90 -6.39 1.89
CA ALA A 27 -0.70 -4.96 2.09
C ALA A 27 -1.44 -4.12 1.02
N TRP A 28 -1.53 -4.61 -0.22
CA TRP A 28 -2.24 -3.92 -1.31
C TRP A 28 -3.73 -3.79 -1.00
N THR A 29 -4.32 -4.90 -0.54
CA THR A 29 -5.73 -4.93 -0.13
C THR A 29 -5.95 -4.01 1.07
N SER A 30 -5.09 -4.09 2.08
CA SER A 30 -5.17 -3.23 3.28
C SER A 30 -5.02 -1.74 2.96
N ALA A 31 -4.18 -1.37 1.99
CA ALA A 31 -4.02 0.01 1.56
C ALA A 31 -5.25 0.52 0.78
N GLY A 32 -5.89 -0.36 0.00
CA GLY A 32 -7.16 -0.08 -0.66
C GLY A 32 -8.26 0.26 0.35
N ASP A 33 -8.41 -0.59 1.37
CA ASP A 33 -9.38 -0.38 2.45
C ASP A 33 -9.13 0.91 3.24
N LEU A 34 -7.86 1.20 3.57
CA LEU A 34 -7.48 2.45 4.24
C LEU A 34 -7.75 3.68 3.37
N ASN A 35 -7.50 3.60 2.06
CA ASN A 35 -7.78 4.68 1.12
C ASN A 35 -9.28 4.94 0.96
N ALA A 36 -10.10 3.87 0.92
CA ALA A 36 -11.55 3.99 0.91
C ALA A 36 -12.06 4.67 2.19
N TYR A 37 -11.54 4.25 3.36
CA TYR A 37 -11.85 4.88 4.64
C TYR A 37 -11.47 6.37 4.66
N LEU A 38 -10.27 6.70 4.17
CA LEU A 38 -9.78 8.09 4.11
C LEU A 38 -10.69 8.97 3.24
N LYS A 39 -11.11 8.47 2.07
CA LYS A 39 -12.03 9.19 1.17
C LYS A 39 -13.40 9.41 1.80
N ALA A 40 -13.96 8.39 2.45
CA ALA A 40 -15.28 8.45 3.09
C ALA A 40 -15.32 9.44 4.27
N ASN A 41 -14.18 9.69 4.92
CA ASN A 41 -14.09 10.53 6.11
C ASN A 41 -13.42 11.90 5.84
N LYS A 42 -13.14 12.26 4.58
CA LYS A 42 -12.35 13.45 4.23
C LYS A 42 -12.89 14.75 4.85
N ASP A 43 -14.21 14.95 4.84
CA ASP A 43 -14.82 16.21 5.27
C ASP A 43 -14.95 16.34 6.80
N VAL A 44 -14.75 15.24 7.52
CA VAL A 44 -14.92 15.15 8.98
C VAL A 44 -13.60 14.85 9.71
N MET A 45 -12.54 14.58 8.96
CA MET A 45 -11.20 14.31 9.48
C MET A 45 -10.43 15.60 9.68
N THR A 46 -9.55 15.64 10.68
CA THR A 46 -8.64 16.78 10.85
C THR A 46 -7.66 16.82 9.67
N GLY A 47 -7.26 18.01 9.24
CA GLY A 47 -6.29 18.16 8.14
C GLY A 47 -4.97 17.43 8.42
N SER A 48 -4.47 17.50 9.66
CA SER A 48 -3.23 16.83 10.06
C SER A 48 -3.33 15.31 10.02
N ASP A 49 -4.43 14.72 10.50
CA ASP A 49 -4.61 13.26 10.47
C ASP A 49 -4.80 12.77 9.03
N TYR A 50 -5.53 13.52 8.21
CA TYR A 50 -5.71 13.23 6.79
C TYR A 50 -4.37 13.23 6.05
N GLU A 51 -3.56 14.27 6.24
CA GLU A 51 -2.26 14.41 5.59
C GLU A 51 -1.29 13.30 5.98
N ALA A 52 -1.24 12.93 7.27
CA ALA A 52 -0.41 11.83 7.75
C ALA A 52 -0.77 10.49 7.08
N ILE A 53 -2.06 10.13 7.06
CA ILE A 53 -2.54 8.89 6.45
C ILE A 53 -2.31 8.91 4.93
N ASN A 54 -2.66 10.02 4.27
CA ASN A 54 -2.48 10.19 2.83
C ASN A 54 -1.00 10.10 2.42
N GLY A 55 -0.09 10.64 3.23
CA GLY A 55 1.35 10.54 3.01
C GLY A 55 1.83 9.09 3.02
N VAL A 56 1.41 8.30 4.01
CA VAL A 56 1.73 6.87 4.09
C VAL A 56 1.16 6.10 2.90
N LEU A 57 -0.09 6.33 2.52
CA LEU A 57 -0.70 5.69 1.35
C LEU A 57 0.04 6.00 0.06
N LYS A 58 0.38 7.28 -0.19
CA LYS A 58 1.14 7.68 -1.38
C LYS A 58 2.50 6.98 -1.46
N ASN A 59 3.21 6.94 -0.34
CA ASN A 59 4.50 6.26 -0.25
C ASN A 59 4.36 4.75 -0.50
N TYR A 60 3.36 4.12 0.12
CA TYR A 60 3.06 2.71 -0.10
C TYR A 60 2.77 2.40 -1.57
N TYR A 61 1.87 3.15 -2.22
CA TYR A 61 1.53 2.90 -3.62
C TYR A 61 2.73 3.09 -4.56
N ASN A 62 3.59 4.08 -4.29
CA ASN A 62 4.84 4.24 -5.04
C ASN A 62 5.75 3.02 -4.88
N ILE A 63 5.96 2.54 -3.65
CA ILE A 63 6.76 1.33 -3.39
C ILE A 63 6.16 0.11 -4.07
N ASN A 64 4.83 -0.07 -4.00
CA ASN A 64 4.16 -1.19 -4.63
C ASN A 64 4.36 -1.21 -6.15
N ASN A 65 4.24 -0.06 -6.82
CA ASN A 65 4.51 0.04 -8.25
C ASN A 65 5.98 -0.31 -8.60
N GLN A 66 6.93 0.02 -7.73
CA GLN A 66 8.33 -0.38 -7.91
C GLN A 66 8.52 -1.89 -7.75
N LEU A 67 7.86 -2.51 -6.76
CA LEU A 67 7.87 -3.96 -6.58
C LEU A 67 7.30 -4.68 -7.81
N GLU A 68 6.17 -4.20 -8.34
CA GLU A 68 5.57 -4.75 -9.56
C GLU A 68 6.52 -4.61 -10.77
N ALA A 69 7.16 -3.45 -10.93
CA ALA A 69 8.12 -3.22 -12.01
C ALA A 69 9.37 -4.12 -11.89
N VAL A 70 9.83 -4.39 -10.67
CA VAL A 70 10.90 -5.37 -10.43
C VAL A 70 10.43 -6.78 -10.77
N GLY A 71 9.23 -7.17 -10.34
CA GLY A 71 8.64 -8.48 -10.64
C GLY A 71 8.52 -8.76 -12.14
N LYS A 72 8.01 -7.79 -12.91
CA LYS A 72 7.93 -7.88 -14.38
C LYS A 72 9.30 -8.05 -15.03
N ARG A 73 10.31 -7.31 -14.58
CA ARG A 73 11.69 -7.43 -15.07
C ARG A 73 12.30 -8.79 -14.74
N ALA A 74 12.12 -9.26 -13.51
CA ALA A 74 12.59 -10.59 -13.08
C ALA A 74 11.95 -11.70 -13.92
N TYR A 75 10.64 -11.62 -14.16
CA TYR A 75 9.93 -12.54 -15.05
C TYR A 75 10.53 -12.52 -16.47
N GLY A 76 10.71 -11.33 -17.06
CA GLY A 76 11.30 -11.20 -18.39
C GLY A 76 12.73 -11.76 -18.47
N MET A 77 13.54 -11.57 -17.43
CA MET A 77 14.87 -12.19 -17.32
C MET A 77 14.77 -13.72 -17.24
N GLY A 78 13.84 -14.25 -16.44
CA GLY A 78 13.59 -15.68 -16.34
C GLY A 78 13.20 -16.30 -17.69
N GLN A 79 12.32 -15.64 -18.45
CA GLN A 79 11.95 -16.07 -19.79
C GLN A 79 13.14 -16.10 -20.76
N LYS A 80 14.03 -15.09 -20.70
CA LYS A 80 15.27 -15.12 -21.49
C LYS A 80 16.16 -16.28 -21.11
N ALA A 81 16.36 -16.52 -19.81
CA ALA A 81 17.20 -17.60 -19.31
C ALA A 81 16.70 -18.98 -19.75
N LEU A 82 15.38 -19.22 -19.72
CA LEU A 82 14.77 -20.47 -20.18
C LEU A 82 14.98 -20.74 -21.68
N ASN A 83 15.15 -19.68 -22.47
CA ASN A 83 15.32 -19.78 -23.93
C ASN A 83 16.79 -19.72 -24.37
N THR A 84 17.75 -19.60 -23.43
CA THR A 84 19.17 -19.61 -23.74
C THR A 84 19.62 -21.04 -24.03
N GLN A 85 20.13 -21.29 -25.24
CA GLN A 85 20.80 -22.54 -25.60
C GLN A 85 22.29 -22.42 -25.30
N LEU A 86 22.88 -23.50 -24.76
CA LEU A 86 24.32 -23.62 -24.48
C LEU A 86 25.06 -24.27 -25.64
#